data_AF-A0A1X0QB53-F1
#
_entry.id   AF-A0A1X0QB53-F1
#
_cell.length_a   1.000
_cell.length_b   1.000
_cell.length_c   1.000
_cell.angle_alpha   90.00
_cell.angle_beta   90.00
_cell.angle_gamma   90.00
#
_symmetry.space_group_name_H-M   'P 1'
#
loop_
_entity.id
_entity.type
_entity.pdbx_description
1 polymer ?
#
loop_
_entity_poly.entity_id
_entity_poly.type
_entity_poly.pdbx_seq_one_letter_code
_entity_poly.pdbx_strand_id
1 'polypeptide(L)'
;MIVDEFVNSRSKEIKEIEKSIETKKKQSLIWQRLPHYKRRRNRNYDKRHTKKVKPRKKDRHVLRTHTYFAKRFFMLKLKDKLSIPLNRRVKSDKFIYKFSLRLLVFDESFRGVFEYKRDEQTIEENSDLIVVGDKIISIGKQLNKELIDSKLCSFVLYGKDIDLNILKEDYYIKIIELNSLLEKYKIICYRNRAMKILNTLISNKYTALSLNELHRLSLENNIMTIYDNVQSDIYKQISLSQNDILIDKLNKTPKGKQSKTTILNLNEIYKDKEVSYFVFKVDKGTVSSYTNILAVNNIHIGHVIRSSFKFSSGSVYGLGVTDCNIEVNEILKFKNKQNHFYSGKIIKIF
;
A
#
# COMPACT_ATOMS: atom_id res chain seq x y z
N MET A 1 -24.35 -55.40 2.54
CA MET A 1 -23.95 -54.48 3.65
C MET A 1 -22.43 -54.36 3.79
N ILE A 2 -21.68 -55.37 4.25
CA ILE A 2 -20.21 -55.26 4.43
C ILE A 2 -19.45 -55.04 3.11
N VAL A 3 -19.88 -55.72 2.04
CA VAL A 3 -19.24 -55.62 0.71
C VAL A 3 -19.51 -54.25 0.07
N ASP A 4 -20.75 -53.76 0.13
CA ASP A 4 -21.12 -52.45 -0.44
C ASP A 4 -20.42 -51.30 0.29
N GLU A 5 -20.24 -51.41 1.60
CA GLU A 5 -19.50 -50.43 2.39
C GLU A 5 -18.01 -50.43 2.05
N PHE A 6 -17.41 -51.60 1.85
CA PHE A 6 -16.03 -51.73 1.38
C PHE A 6 -15.84 -51.13 -0.02
N VAL A 7 -16.73 -51.45 -0.97
CA VAL A 7 -16.68 -50.91 -2.34
C VAL A 7 -16.87 -49.39 -2.34
N ASN A 8 -17.79 -48.87 -1.53
CA ASN A 8 -18.00 -47.43 -1.38
C ASN A 8 -16.80 -46.72 -0.73
N SER A 9 -16.17 -47.33 0.27
CA SER A 9 -14.95 -46.81 0.88
C SER A 9 -13.79 -46.77 -0.12
N ARG A 10 -13.55 -47.86 -0.84
CA ARG A 10 -12.50 -47.94 -1.87
C ARG A 10 -12.73 -46.99 -3.03
N SER A 11 -13.97 -46.84 -3.49
CA SER A 11 -14.27 -45.89 -4.57
C SER A 11 -14.07 -44.43 -4.14
N LYS A 12 -14.33 -44.07 -2.87
CA LYS A 12 -13.99 -42.76 -2.31
C LYS A 12 -12.47 -42.57 -2.24
N GLU A 13 -11.75 -43.55 -1.72
CA GLU A 13 -10.28 -43.53 -1.62
C GLU A 13 -9.63 -43.35 -3.00
N ILE A 14 -10.06 -44.13 -4.00
CA ILE A 14 -9.60 -44.02 -5.39
C ILE A 14 -9.87 -42.62 -5.93
N LYS A 15 -11.09 -42.08 -5.76
CA LYS A 15 -11.44 -40.72 -6.21
C LYS A 15 -10.58 -39.64 -5.55
N GLU A 16 -10.27 -39.77 -4.26
CA GLU A 16 -9.41 -38.83 -3.54
C GLU A 16 -7.96 -38.89 -4.04
N ILE A 17 -7.43 -40.10 -4.23
CA ILE A 17 -6.10 -40.33 -4.78
C ILE A 17 -6.01 -39.75 -6.20
N GLU A 18 -6.96 -40.08 -7.07
CA GLU A 18 -7.02 -39.57 -8.45
C GLU A 18 -7.08 -38.05 -8.49
N LYS A 19 -7.94 -37.42 -7.68
CA LYS A 19 -8.03 -35.96 -7.56
C LYS A 19 -6.71 -35.33 -7.10
N SER A 20 -6.02 -35.98 -6.15
CA SER A 20 -4.70 -35.51 -5.66
C SER A 20 -3.59 -35.68 -6.72
N ILE A 21 -3.70 -36.70 -7.57
CA ILE A 21 -2.76 -36.96 -8.65
C ILE A 21 -3.03 -36.02 -9.83
N GLU A 22 -4.29 -35.79 -10.22
CA GLU A 22 -4.66 -34.89 -11.33
C GLU A 22 -4.21 -33.45 -11.09
N THR A 23 -4.37 -32.96 -9.86
CA THR A 23 -3.89 -31.63 -9.46
C THR A 23 -2.37 -31.49 -9.60
N LYS A 24 -1.63 -32.59 -9.41
CA LYS A 24 -0.17 -32.67 -9.64
C LYS A 24 0.19 -32.96 -11.11
N LYS A 25 -0.61 -33.75 -11.84
CA LYS A 25 -0.42 -34.15 -13.25
C LYS A 25 -0.60 -32.98 -14.23
N LYS A 26 -1.42 -31.97 -13.89
CA LYS A 26 -1.49 -30.70 -14.68
C LYS A 26 -0.14 -29.99 -14.84
N GLN A 27 0.90 -30.45 -14.14
CA GLN A 27 2.27 -29.95 -14.20
C GLN A 27 3.22 -31.10 -14.55
N SER A 28 3.12 -31.62 -15.79
CA SER A 28 3.97 -32.70 -16.32
C SER A 28 5.46 -32.35 -16.22
N LEU A 29 5.78 -31.06 -16.29
CA LEU A 29 7.14 -30.55 -16.25
C LEU A 29 7.59 -30.23 -14.82
N ILE A 30 8.77 -30.72 -14.41
CA ILE A 30 9.36 -30.54 -13.07
C ILE A 30 9.41 -29.05 -12.65
N TRP A 31 9.68 -28.14 -13.59
CA TRP A 31 9.74 -26.70 -13.31
C TRP A 31 8.37 -26.07 -13.05
N GLN A 32 7.28 -26.68 -13.54
CA GLN A 32 5.91 -26.27 -13.24
C GLN A 32 5.49 -26.71 -11.83
N ARG A 33 6.08 -27.79 -11.28
CA ARG A 33 5.80 -28.27 -9.91
C ARG A 33 6.14 -27.26 -8.81
N LEU A 34 6.98 -26.27 -9.10
CA LEU A 34 7.25 -25.18 -8.15
C LEU A 34 5.98 -24.33 -7.91
N PRO A 35 5.71 -23.90 -6.68
CA PRO A 35 4.64 -22.94 -6.41
C PRO A 35 4.79 -21.67 -7.26
N HIS A 36 3.68 -21.14 -7.80
CA HIS A 36 3.69 -19.99 -8.73
C HIS A 36 4.55 -18.82 -8.24
N TYR A 37 4.51 -18.49 -6.95
CA TYR A 37 5.28 -17.38 -6.36
C TYR A 37 6.81 -17.63 -6.30
N LYS A 38 7.24 -18.89 -6.33
CA LYS A 38 8.66 -19.30 -6.38
C LYS A 38 9.19 -19.46 -7.81
N ARG A 39 8.32 -19.48 -8.83
CA ARG A 39 8.74 -19.68 -10.23
C ARG A 39 9.61 -18.52 -10.73
N ARG A 40 10.61 -18.85 -11.56
CA ARG A 40 11.51 -17.90 -12.23
C ARG A 40 11.66 -18.31 -13.69
N ARG A 41 11.34 -17.39 -14.62
CA ARG A 41 11.43 -17.64 -16.07
C ARG A 41 12.87 -17.94 -16.52
N ASN A 42 13.84 -17.34 -15.82
CA ASN A 42 15.24 -17.42 -16.22
C ASN A 42 15.99 -18.62 -15.65
N ARG A 43 15.29 -19.61 -15.05
CA ARG A 43 15.93 -20.79 -14.47
C ARG A 43 16.76 -21.57 -15.50
N ASN A 44 16.32 -21.59 -16.75
CA ASN A 44 17.03 -22.28 -17.83
C ASN A 44 18.27 -21.51 -18.34
N TYR A 45 18.36 -20.21 -18.05
CA TYR A 45 19.47 -19.34 -18.46
C TYR A 45 20.46 -19.07 -17.33
N ASP A 46 20.28 -19.72 -16.16
CA ASP A 46 21.07 -19.50 -14.95
C ASP A 46 22.46 -20.14 -15.08
N LYS A 47 23.31 -19.55 -15.92
CA LYS A 47 24.74 -19.85 -16.03
C LYS A 47 25.47 -19.23 -14.83
N ARG A 48 25.29 -19.74 -13.61
CA ARG A 48 26.00 -19.21 -12.39
C ARG A 48 27.54 -19.22 -12.48
N HIS A 49 28.10 -19.60 -13.63
CA HIS A 49 29.51 -19.51 -14.01
C HIS A 49 29.89 -18.30 -14.91
N THR A 50 28.96 -17.40 -15.28
CA THR A 50 29.39 -16.19 -16.00
C THR A 50 29.99 -15.17 -15.02
N LYS A 51 31.22 -14.72 -15.33
CA LYS A 51 32.02 -13.79 -14.50
C LYS A 51 31.14 -12.67 -13.96
N LYS A 52 31.15 -12.49 -12.63
CA LYS A 52 30.47 -11.39 -11.95
C LYS A 52 31.03 -10.07 -12.48
N VAL A 53 30.32 -9.43 -13.39
CA VAL A 53 30.62 -8.05 -13.81
C VAL A 53 30.62 -7.20 -12.55
N LYS A 54 31.75 -6.52 -12.26
CA LYS A 54 31.86 -5.63 -11.10
C LYS A 54 30.67 -4.65 -11.15
N PRO A 55 29.79 -4.64 -10.14
CA PRO A 55 28.65 -3.76 -10.15
C PRO A 55 29.18 -2.31 -10.14
N ARG A 56 28.77 -1.51 -11.12
CA ARG A 56 29.00 -0.05 -11.09
C ARG A 56 28.48 0.47 -9.74
N LYS A 57 29.28 1.28 -9.02
CA LYS A 57 28.80 2.05 -7.86
C LYS A 57 27.72 3.00 -8.39
N LYS A 58 26.46 2.56 -8.37
CA LYS A 58 25.32 3.43 -8.69
C LYS A 58 25.25 4.51 -7.63
N ASP A 59 24.96 5.74 -8.07
CA ASP A 59 24.48 6.80 -7.19
C ASP A 59 23.47 6.21 -6.21
N ARG A 60 23.79 6.33 -4.93
CA ARG A 60 22.96 5.75 -3.87
C ARG A 60 21.70 6.61 -3.80
N HIS A 61 20.58 6.03 -4.22
CA HIS A 61 19.25 6.60 -3.99
C HIS A 61 19.11 6.99 -2.51
N VAL A 62 18.38 8.07 -2.22
CA VAL A 62 18.21 8.66 -0.89
C VAL A 62 17.81 7.61 0.16
N LEU A 63 16.81 6.80 -0.16
CA LEU A 63 16.40 5.65 0.67
C LEU A 63 17.33 4.45 0.48
N ARG A 64 17.91 3.95 1.58
CA ARG A 64 18.78 2.76 1.58
C ARG A 64 18.06 1.47 1.17
N THR A 65 16.78 1.40 1.46
CA THR A 65 15.84 0.32 1.12
C THR A 65 15.41 0.31 -0.34
N HIS A 66 15.67 1.37 -1.10
CA HIS A 66 15.20 1.53 -2.47
C HIS A 66 15.56 0.34 -3.37
N THR A 67 16.77 -0.19 -3.26
CA THR A 67 17.21 -1.33 -4.10
C THR A 67 16.35 -2.57 -3.88
N TYR A 68 15.87 -2.80 -2.65
CA TYR A 68 14.97 -3.90 -2.34
C TYR A 68 13.61 -3.70 -3.01
N PHE A 69 13.02 -2.51 -2.84
CA PHE A 69 11.71 -2.16 -3.37
C PHE A 69 11.70 -2.07 -4.90
N ALA A 70 12.67 -1.38 -5.51
CA ALA A 70 12.74 -1.20 -6.97
C ALA A 70 12.81 -2.54 -7.75
N LYS A 71 13.39 -3.58 -7.15
CA LYS A 71 13.45 -4.94 -7.72
C LYS A 71 12.11 -5.68 -7.70
N ARG A 72 11.18 -5.32 -6.80
CA ARG A 72 9.97 -6.10 -6.49
C ARG A 72 8.66 -5.35 -6.71
N PHE A 73 8.73 -4.02 -6.75
CA PHE A 73 7.61 -3.11 -6.87
C PHE A 73 7.78 -2.21 -8.10
N PHE A 74 6.66 -1.72 -8.60
CA PHE A 74 6.58 -0.53 -9.42
C PHE A 74 6.73 0.67 -8.49
N MET A 75 7.74 1.49 -8.76
CA MET A 75 8.06 2.66 -7.95
C MET A 75 7.37 3.88 -8.53
N LEU A 76 6.70 4.67 -7.68
CA LEU A 76 6.24 6.01 -8.00
C LEU A 76 7.40 6.97 -7.76
N LYS A 77 7.83 7.68 -8.80
CA LYS A 77 8.83 8.74 -8.67
C LYS A 77 8.14 9.96 -8.06
N LEU A 78 8.67 10.45 -6.95
CA LEU A 78 8.27 11.70 -6.33
C LEU A 78 9.33 12.76 -6.69
N LYS A 79 9.22 13.97 -6.11
CA LYS A 79 10.23 15.03 -6.29
C LYS A 79 11.60 14.61 -5.73
N ASP A 80 12.66 15.28 -6.18
CA ASP A 80 14.01 15.21 -5.61
C ASP A 80 14.64 13.80 -5.55
N LYS A 81 14.52 13.05 -6.66
CA LYS A 81 15.08 11.69 -6.84
C LYS A 81 14.53 10.65 -5.84
N LEU A 82 13.45 10.97 -5.14
CA LEU A 82 12.77 10.04 -4.26
C LEU A 82 11.84 9.14 -5.06
N SER A 83 11.70 7.88 -4.64
CA SER A 83 10.72 6.97 -5.21
C SER A 83 10.19 6.00 -4.17
N ILE A 84 8.88 5.87 -4.09
CA ILE A 84 8.17 5.02 -3.12
C ILE A 84 7.50 3.82 -3.82
N PRO A 85 7.32 2.68 -3.14
CA PRO A 85 6.67 1.52 -3.75
C PRO A 85 5.16 1.78 -3.92
N LEU A 86 4.68 1.82 -5.17
CA LEU A 86 3.27 2.04 -5.49
C LEU A 86 2.48 0.73 -5.52
N ASN A 87 2.93 -0.19 -6.37
CA ASN A 87 2.29 -1.48 -6.63
C ASN A 87 3.33 -2.59 -6.65
N ARG A 88 2.97 -3.79 -6.20
CA ARG A 88 3.83 -4.95 -6.40
C ARG A 88 3.85 -5.37 -7.87
N ARG A 89 4.98 -5.91 -8.34
CA ARG A 89 5.08 -6.47 -9.70
C ARG A 89 4.30 -7.77 -9.88
N VAL A 90 4.10 -8.50 -8.79
CA VAL A 90 3.29 -9.72 -8.73
C VAL A 90 1.91 -9.35 -8.23
N LYS A 91 0.85 -9.90 -8.86
CA LYS A 91 -0.53 -9.73 -8.42
C LYS A 91 -0.69 -10.24 -6.97
N SER A 92 -0.96 -9.34 -6.04
CA SER A 92 -1.03 -9.59 -4.60
C SER A 92 -2.37 -9.18 -3.98
N ASP A 93 -3.36 -8.79 -4.79
CA ASP A 93 -4.55 -8.12 -4.26
C ASP A 93 -5.36 -8.97 -3.28
N LYS A 94 -5.72 -10.19 -3.71
CA LYS A 94 -6.38 -11.20 -2.86
C LYS A 94 -5.46 -11.73 -1.76
N PHE A 95 -4.15 -11.69 -1.99
CA PHE A 95 -3.15 -12.21 -1.07
C PHE A 95 -3.08 -11.36 0.19
N ILE A 96 -3.04 -10.04 0.06
CA ILE A 96 -2.87 -9.13 1.20
C ILE A 96 -4.08 -9.10 2.11
N TYR A 97 -5.29 -9.23 1.54
CA TYR A 97 -6.49 -9.40 2.35
C TYR A 97 -6.45 -10.69 3.19
N LYS A 98 -6.16 -11.84 2.57
CA LYS A 98 -6.01 -13.11 3.31
C LYS A 98 -4.86 -13.08 4.33
N PHE A 99 -4.01 -12.05 4.25
CA PHE A 99 -2.82 -11.85 5.06
C PHE A 99 -2.92 -10.61 5.95
N SER A 100 -4.10 -9.99 6.12
CA SER A 100 -4.30 -8.91 7.11
C SER A 100 -4.06 -9.38 8.55
N LEU A 101 -3.99 -10.71 8.76
CA LEU A 101 -3.58 -11.39 9.99
C LEU A 101 -2.07 -11.67 10.09
N ARG A 102 -1.25 -11.29 9.10
CA ARG A 102 0.20 -11.57 9.09
C ARG A 102 1.02 -10.32 9.37
N LEU A 103 2.30 -10.56 9.65
CA LEU A 103 3.35 -9.58 9.88
C LEU A 103 3.66 -8.80 8.59
N LEU A 104 3.41 -7.51 8.60
CA LEU A 104 3.62 -6.60 7.47
C LEU A 104 4.55 -5.46 7.89
N VAL A 105 5.31 -4.94 6.93
CA VAL A 105 6.18 -3.78 7.15
C VAL A 105 6.00 -2.77 6.03
N PHE A 106 5.80 -1.51 6.38
CA PHE A 106 5.84 -0.38 5.46
C PHE A 106 7.05 0.50 5.78
N ASP A 107 7.72 0.97 4.75
CA ASP A 107 8.90 1.83 4.88
C ASP A 107 8.46 3.29 4.78
N GLU A 108 8.46 3.98 5.91
CA GLU A 108 8.08 5.40 6.05
C GLU A 108 9.30 6.34 6.04
N SER A 109 10.50 5.82 5.78
CA SER A 109 11.75 6.59 5.80
C SER A 109 11.72 7.83 4.89
N PHE A 110 10.85 7.83 3.88
CA PHE A 110 10.65 8.93 2.94
C PHE A 110 9.93 10.15 3.54
N ARG A 111 9.45 10.08 4.78
CA ARG A 111 8.83 11.21 5.48
C ARG A 111 9.83 12.13 6.19
N GLY A 112 11.09 11.70 6.30
CA GLY A 112 12.07 12.39 7.13
C GLY A 112 11.85 12.09 8.61
N VAL A 113 12.93 11.73 9.30
CA VAL A 113 12.92 11.47 10.74
C VAL A 113 14.06 12.25 11.36
N PHE A 114 13.72 13.08 12.35
CA PHE A 114 14.62 14.00 13.02
C PHE A 114 14.55 13.80 14.53
N GLU A 115 15.67 13.94 15.21
CA GLU A 115 15.77 13.83 16.66
C GLU A 115 16.27 15.19 17.20
N TYR A 116 15.50 15.76 18.12
CA TYR A 116 15.76 17.03 18.78
C TYR A 116 15.96 16.80 20.29
N LYS A 117 16.69 17.70 20.94
CA LYS A 117 16.70 17.79 22.41
C LYS A 117 15.46 18.56 22.87
N ARG A 118 14.90 18.17 24.01
CA ARG A 118 13.64 18.74 24.54
C ARG A 118 13.69 20.26 24.77
N ASP A 119 14.86 20.80 25.07
CA ASP A 119 15.06 22.23 25.40
C ASP A 119 15.50 23.09 24.20
N GLU A 120 15.73 22.49 23.03
CA GLU A 120 16.19 23.17 21.83
C GLU A 120 15.13 23.06 20.71
N GLN A 121 14.51 24.20 20.39
CA GLN A 121 13.71 24.53 19.19
C GLN A 121 12.18 24.36 19.19
N THR A 122 11.57 25.28 18.43
CA THR A 122 10.22 25.24 17.85
C THR A 122 10.09 24.00 16.98
N ILE A 123 9.28 23.07 17.46
CA ILE A 123 8.91 21.86 16.74
C ILE A 123 8.03 22.24 15.53
N GLU A 124 8.29 21.65 14.36
CA GLU A 124 7.41 21.83 13.19
C GLU A 124 5.96 21.44 13.53
N GLU A 125 5.03 22.40 13.36
CA GLU A 125 3.59 22.26 13.65
C GLU A 125 2.93 21.05 12.93
N ASN A 126 3.56 20.54 11.87
CA ASN A 126 3.08 19.44 11.04
C ASN A 126 3.94 18.17 11.13
N SER A 127 4.24 17.71 12.35
CA SER A 127 4.99 16.46 12.58
C SER A 127 4.26 15.49 13.51
N ASP A 128 4.55 14.18 13.38
CA ASP A 128 4.23 13.21 14.43
C ASP A 128 5.36 13.28 15.47
N LEU A 129 5.00 13.58 16.71
CA LEU A 129 5.97 13.75 17.79
C LEU A 129 5.97 12.55 18.72
N ILE A 130 7.17 12.08 19.03
CA ILE A 130 7.39 10.95 19.92
C ILE A 130 8.42 11.39 20.95
N VAL A 131 7.96 11.54 22.20
CA VAL A 131 8.81 11.93 23.32
C VAL A 131 9.44 10.68 23.92
N VAL A 132 10.78 10.67 24.03
CA VAL A 132 11.55 9.56 24.59
C VAL A 132 12.60 10.13 25.56
N GLY A 133 12.25 10.18 26.85
CA GLY A 133 13.08 10.83 27.88
C GLY A 133 13.28 12.32 27.56
N ASP A 134 14.54 12.74 27.45
CA ASP A 134 14.93 14.14 27.15
C ASP A 134 15.00 14.46 25.66
N LYS A 135 14.55 13.53 24.81
CA LYS A 135 14.59 13.67 23.35
C LYS A 135 13.20 13.68 22.74
N ILE A 136 13.05 14.44 21.67
CA ILE A 136 11.84 14.49 20.86
C ILE A 136 12.20 13.96 19.47
N ILE A 137 11.50 12.92 19.03
CA ILE A 137 11.60 12.41 17.67
C ILE A 137 10.43 12.97 16.88
N SER A 138 10.75 13.75 15.85
CA SER A 138 9.79 14.26 14.88
C SER A 138 9.83 13.41 13.63
N ILE A 139 8.64 13.04 13.15
CA ILE A 139 8.46 12.39 11.86
C ILE A 139 7.63 13.32 11.01
N GLY A 140 8.19 13.77 9.89
CA GLY A 140 7.54 14.75 9.02
C GLY A 140 6.16 14.25 8.55
N LYS A 141 5.14 15.11 8.59
CA LYS A 141 3.89 14.88 7.83
C LYS A 141 4.00 15.43 6.41
N GLN A 142 5.19 15.90 6.02
CA GLN A 142 5.55 16.38 4.68
C GLN A 142 6.73 15.58 4.11
N LEU A 143 6.84 15.54 2.78
CA LEU A 143 8.02 15.02 2.09
C LEU A 143 9.12 16.08 2.14
N ASN A 144 10.02 15.96 3.12
CA ASN A 144 10.99 17.02 3.43
C ASN A 144 12.20 16.99 2.46
N LYS A 145 12.63 18.16 1.94
CA LYS A 145 13.79 18.29 1.03
C LYS A 145 15.12 17.95 1.71
N GLU A 146 15.18 18.17 3.02
CA GLU A 146 16.32 17.82 3.89
C GLU A 146 16.37 16.33 4.24
N LEU A 147 15.65 15.49 3.48
CA LEU A 147 15.78 14.05 3.59
C LEU A 147 17.22 13.59 3.39
N ILE A 148 18.12 14.38 2.80
CA ILE A 148 19.53 14.01 2.68
C ILE A 148 20.22 14.03 4.06
N ASP A 149 19.82 14.93 4.95
CA ASP A 149 20.52 15.21 6.23
C ASP A 149 20.00 14.38 7.41
N SER A 150 18.76 13.90 7.30
CA SER A 150 18.19 12.96 8.26
C SER A 150 19.08 11.70 8.39
N LYS A 151 19.61 11.45 9.59
CA LYS A 151 20.38 10.22 9.91
C LYS A 151 19.49 9.03 10.22
N LEU A 152 18.23 9.30 10.57
CA LEU A 152 17.25 8.32 11.00
C LEU A 152 16.29 7.92 9.88
N CYS A 153 15.58 6.84 10.12
CA CYS A 153 14.55 6.31 9.24
C CYS A 153 13.52 5.55 10.06
N SER A 154 12.34 5.35 9.48
CA SER A 154 11.20 4.75 10.16
C SER A 154 10.58 3.63 9.33
N PHE A 155 10.19 2.56 10.03
CA PHE A 155 9.33 1.51 9.52
C PHE A 155 8.09 1.42 10.38
N VAL A 156 6.95 1.11 9.76
CA VAL A 156 5.70 0.82 10.48
C VAL A 156 5.38 -0.65 10.31
N LEU A 157 5.13 -1.31 11.43
CA LEU A 157 4.69 -2.70 11.48
C LEU A 157 3.17 -2.77 11.62
N TYR A 158 2.58 -3.65 10.82
CA TYR A 158 1.16 -3.96 10.86
C TYR A 158 0.97 -5.47 11.04
N GLY A 159 -0.12 -5.86 11.68
CA GLY A 159 -0.48 -7.27 11.88
C GLY A 159 -0.73 -7.62 13.35
N LYS A 160 -0.99 -8.91 13.60
CA LYS A 160 -1.12 -9.49 14.94
C LYS A 160 0.15 -10.27 15.29
N ASP A 161 0.38 -10.49 16.58
CA ASP A 161 1.44 -11.38 17.11
C ASP A 161 2.86 -11.01 16.63
N ILE A 162 3.17 -9.72 16.71
CA ILE A 162 4.48 -9.18 16.32
C ILE A 162 5.52 -9.59 17.36
N ASP A 163 6.39 -10.52 16.98
CA ASP A 163 7.55 -10.87 17.78
C ASP A 163 8.66 -9.81 17.60
N LEU A 164 8.85 -8.98 18.62
CA LEU A 164 9.89 -7.96 18.67
C LEU A 164 11.26 -8.52 19.10
N ASN A 165 11.33 -9.76 19.60
CA ASN A 165 12.60 -10.37 20.01
C ASN A 165 13.58 -10.48 18.84
N ILE A 166 13.07 -10.64 17.62
CA ILE A 166 13.86 -10.69 16.39
C ILE A 166 14.68 -9.42 16.13
N LEU A 167 14.38 -8.30 16.82
CA LEU A 167 15.07 -7.01 16.70
C LEU A 167 15.86 -6.63 17.96
N LYS A 168 15.77 -7.41 19.06
CA LYS A 168 16.35 -7.04 20.37
C LYS A 168 17.87 -6.91 20.36
N GLU A 169 18.57 -7.57 19.45
CA GLU A 169 20.04 -7.54 19.39
C GLU A 169 20.62 -6.27 18.72
N ASP A 170 19.81 -5.43 18.08
CA ASP A 170 20.29 -4.16 17.51
C ASP A 170 20.03 -3.00 18.49
N TYR A 171 21.04 -2.67 19.31
CA TYR A 171 21.06 -1.51 20.22
C TYR A 171 20.78 -0.14 19.57
N TYR A 172 20.70 -0.09 18.24
CA TYR A 172 20.52 1.11 17.44
C TYR A 172 19.06 1.30 16.96
N ILE A 173 18.13 0.59 17.58
CA ILE A 173 16.72 0.60 17.23
C ILE A 173 15.91 1.11 18.42
N LYS A 174 15.01 2.06 18.15
CA LYS A 174 13.92 2.44 19.06
C LYS A 174 12.63 1.84 18.51
N ILE A 175 11.89 1.14 19.36
CA ILE A 175 10.60 0.55 19.01
C ILE A 175 9.53 1.27 19.83
N ILE A 176 8.54 1.81 19.14
CA ILE A 176 7.45 2.57 19.75
C ILE A 176 6.16 1.83 19.47
N GLU A 177 5.39 1.54 20.51
CA GLU A 177 4.03 1.00 20.37
C GLU A 177 3.06 2.11 19.97
N LEU A 178 2.16 1.80 19.04
CA LEU A 178 1.18 2.74 18.51
C LEU A 178 -0.22 2.34 18.95
N ASN A 179 -0.99 3.31 19.46
CA ASN A 179 -2.40 3.15 19.80
C ASN A 179 -3.28 3.24 18.55
N SER A 180 -3.01 2.40 17.55
CA SER A 180 -3.78 2.33 16.31
C SER A 180 -4.38 0.94 16.09
N LEU A 181 -5.55 0.91 15.46
CA LEU A 181 -6.24 -0.32 15.11
C LEU A 181 -5.38 -1.19 14.20
N LEU A 182 -4.68 -0.58 13.24
CA LEU A 182 -3.92 -1.26 12.19
C LEU A 182 -2.39 -1.19 12.42
N GLU A 183 -1.89 0.00 12.74
CA GLU A 183 -0.46 0.23 13.00
C GLU A 183 -0.15 -0.19 14.43
N LYS A 184 0.81 -1.09 14.62
CA LYS A 184 1.12 -1.63 15.95
C LYS A 184 2.42 -1.10 16.52
N TYR A 185 3.46 -1.07 15.70
CA TYR A 185 4.75 -0.57 16.15
C TYR A 185 5.39 0.31 15.08
N LYS A 186 6.09 1.34 15.54
CA LYS A 186 7.00 2.12 14.73
C LYS A 186 8.42 1.82 15.16
N ILE A 187 9.24 1.41 14.19
CA ILE A 187 10.67 1.15 14.37
C ILE A 187 11.42 2.37 13.86
N ILE A 188 12.24 2.96 14.71
CA ILE A 188 13.12 4.07 14.36
C ILE A 188 14.57 3.60 14.50
N CYS A 189 15.36 3.82 13.46
CA CYS A 189 16.74 3.36 13.42
C CYS A 189 17.61 4.27 12.54
N TYR A 190 18.93 4.13 12.66
CA TYR A 190 19.84 4.81 11.73
C TYR A 190 19.71 4.25 10.30
N ARG A 191 19.82 5.13 9.31
CA ARG A 191 19.68 4.77 7.89
C ARG A 191 20.66 3.72 7.41
N ASN A 192 21.87 3.71 7.93
CA ASN A 192 22.87 2.67 7.61
C ASN A 192 22.41 1.27 8.05
N ARG A 193 21.49 1.16 9.03
CA ARG A 193 20.88 -0.09 9.50
C ARG A 193 19.57 -0.46 8.80
N ALA A 194 18.94 0.47 8.08
CA ALA A 194 17.63 0.27 7.43
C ALA A 194 17.53 -1.03 6.62
N MET A 195 18.54 -1.34 5.79
CA MET A 195 18.56 -2.57 5.00
C MET A 195 18.74 -3.84 5.84
N LYS A 196 19.53 -3.78 6.91
CA LYS A 196 19.72 -4.91 7.84
C LYS A 196 18.39 -5.23 8.53
N ILE A 197 17.70 -4.21 9.02
CA ILE A 197 16.42 -4.34 9.70
C ILE A 197 15.36 -4.89 8.75
N LEU A 198 15.23 -4.30 7.55
CA LEU A 198 14.29 -4.78 6.55
C LEU A 198 14.54 -6.25 6.17
N ASN A 199 15.81 -6.65 5.98
CA ASN A 199 16.15 -8.04 5.70
C ASN A 199 15.82 -8.98 6.88
N THR A 200 16.04 -8.53 8.11
CA THR A 200 15.74 -9.31 9.33
C THR A 200 14.24 -9.54 9.43
N LEU A 201 13.43 -8.50 9.24
CA LEU A 201 11.98 -8.60 9.19
C LEU A 201 11.53 -9.57 8.08
N ILE A 202 12.03 -9.40 6.85
CA ILE A 202 11.63 -10.27 5.72
C ILE A 202 12.01 -11.75 5.97
N SER A 203 13.17 -12.01 6.55
CA SER A 203 13.61 -13.36 6.90
C SER A 203 12.70 -13.99 7.95
N ASN A 204 12.17 -13.17 8.86
CA ASN A 204 11.18 -13.56 9.87
C ASN A 204 9.73 -13.43 9.36
N LYS A 205 9.51 -13.68 8.07
CA LYS A 205 8.18 -13.78 7.42
C LYS A 205 7.40 -12.47 7.32
N TYR A 206 7.98 -11.31 7.65
CA TYR A 206 7.34 -10.04 7.38
C TYR A 206 7.24 -9.79 5.88
N THR A 207 6.11 -9.23 5.45
CA THR A 207 5.91 -8.85 4.05
C THR A 207 5.96 -7.34 3.91
N ALA A 208 6.88 -6.85 3.08
CA ALA A 208 6.95 -5.44 2.75
C ALA A 208 5.70 -5.00 1.95
N LEU A 209 5.13 -3.85 2.29
CA LEU A 209 3.93 -3.28 1.68
C LEU A 209 4.26 -2.20 0.64
N SER A 210 3.36 -2.03 -0.33
CA SER A 210 3.31 -0.84 -1.19
C SER A 210 2.18 0.10 -0.77
N LEU A 211 2.18 1.34 -1.28
CA LEU A 211 1.18 2.35 -0.96
C LEU A 211 -0.26 1.89 -1.26
N ASN A 212 -0.50 1.29 -2.43
CA ASN A 212 -1.84 0.80 -2.78
C ASN A 212 -2.25 -0.43 -1.95
N GLU A 213 -1.27 -1.23 -1.51
CA GLU A 213 -1.51 -2.36 -0.60
C GLU A 213 -1.93 -1.84 0.78
N LEU A 214 -1.27 -0.79 1.28
CA LEU A 214 -1.65 -0.06 2.49
C LEU A 214 -3.05 0.56 2.36
N HIS A 215 -3.33 1.26 1.26
CA HIS A 215 -4.64 1.87 1.02
C HIS A 215 -5.78 0.85 1.06
N ARG A 216 -5.57 -0.34 0.52
CA ARG A 216 -6.56 -1.42 0.58
C ARG A 216 -6.74 -1.92 2.02
N LEU A 217 -5.66 -2.14 2.77
CA LEU A 217 -5.75 -2.53 4.19
C LEU A 217 -6.51 -1.50 5.01
N SER A 218 -6.31 -0.21 4.75
CA SER A 218 -7.03 0.85 5.43
C SER A 218 -8.53 0.87 5.08
N LEU A 219 -8.91 0.60 3.82
CA LEU A 219 -10.32 0.42 3.43
C LEU A 219 -10.96 -0.83 4.05
N GLU A 220 -10.22 -1.94 4.18
CA GLU A 220 -10.70 -3.13 4.89
C GLU A 220 -11.09 -2.81 6.34
N ASN A 221 -10.39 -1.87 6.97
CA ASN A 221 -10.61 -1.49 8.37
C ASN A 221 -11.39 -0.17 8.54
N ASN A 222 -11.87 0.46 7.47
CA ASN A 222 -12.53 1.77 7.49
C ASN A 222 -11.71 2.85 8.22
N ILE A 223 -10.42 2.94 7.86
CA ILE A 223 -9.43 3.85 8.44
C ILE A 223 -8.94 4.82 7.35
N MET A 224 -8.77 6.09 7.73
CA MET A 224 -8.05 7.09 6.95
C MET A 224 -6.56 7.04 7.31
N THR A 225 -5.69 7.15 6.31
CA THR A 225 -4.24 7.24 6.51
C THR A 225 -3.78 8.68 6.27
N ILE A 226 -2.58 9.01 6.74
CA ILE A 226 -1.96 10.31 6.45
C ILE A 226 -1.81 10.58 4.94
N TYR A 227 -1.78 9.52 4.13
CA TYR A 227 -1.65 9.59 2.67
C TYR A 227 -2.96 9.92 1.96
N ASP A 228 -4.08 10.03 2.68
CA ASP A 228 -5.40 10.31 2.11
C ASP A 228 -5.84 11.78 2.27
N ASN A 229 -5.18 12.56 3.13
CA ASN A 229 -5.55 13.94 3.41
C ASN A 229 -5.24 14.83 2.19
N VAL A 230 -6.29 15.35 1.53
CA VAL A 230 -6.17 16.13 0.28
C VAL A 230 -5.51 17.50 0.46
N GLN A 231 -5.39 17.97 1.70
CA GLN A 231 -4.70 19.21 2.04
C GLN A 231 -3.24 18.96 2.44
N SER A 232 -2.82 17.70 2.60
CA SER A 232 -1.44 17.37 2.97
C SER A 232 -0.48 17.45 1.79
N ASP A 233 0.75 17.92 2.03
CA ASP A 233 1.78 17.96 0.99
C ASP A 233 2.19 16.57 0.50
N ILE A 234 2.14 15.56 1.38
CA ILE A 234 2.41 14.17 1.00
C ILE A 234 1.41 13.71 -0.06
N TYR A 235 0.11 13.90 0.20
CA TYR A 235 -0.92 13.56 -0.78
C TYR A 235 -0.74 14.37 -2.06
N LYS A 236 -0.47 15.68 -1.97
CA LYS A 236 -0.23 16.54 -3.14
C LYS A 236 0.87 15.98 -4.04
N GLN A 237 2.02 15.62 -3.48
CA GLN A 237 3.12 15.06 -4.26
C GLN A 237 2.77 13.70 -4.88
N ILE A 238 2.14 12.81 -4.11
CA ILE A 238 1.72 11.49 -4.60
C ILE A 238 0.69 11.65 -5.74
N SER A 239 -0.30 12.51 -5.56
CA SER A 239 -1.38 12.80 -6.51
C SER A 239 -0.83 13.36 -7.82
N LEU A 240 0.06 14.37 -7.74
CA LEU A 240 0.75 14.92 -8.91
C LEU A 240 1.53 13.85 -9.68
N SER A 241 2.36 13.07 -8.99
CA SER A 241 3.15 12.02 -9.65
C SER A 241 2.30 10.90 -10.26
N GLN A 242 1.13 10.59 -9.68
CA GLN A 242 0.18 9.66 -10.28
C GLN A 242 -0.50 10.25 -11.52
N ASN A 243 -0.83 11.55 -11.47
CA ASN A 243 -1.39 12.26 -12.61
C ASN A 243 -0.40 12.33 -13.78
N ASP A 244 0.90 12.54 -13.53
CA ASP A 244 1.94 12.50 -14.56
C ASP A 244 1.96 11.16 -15.31
N ILE A 245 1.83 10.05 -14.58
CA ILE A 245 1.75 8.70 -15.18
C ILE A 245 0.52 8.57 -16.08
N LEU A 246 -0.61 9.17 -15.67
CA LEU A 246 -1.84 9.16 -16.45
C LEU A 246 -1.73 10.03 -17.70
N ILE A 247 -1.15 11.24 -17.58
CA ILE A 247 -0.87 12.15 -18.69
C ILE A 247 0.03 11.47 -19.72
N ASP A 248 1.13 10.87 -19.29
CA ASP A 248 2.06 10.14 -20.16
C ASP A 248 1.35 9.01 -20.92
N LYS A 249 0.44 8.30 -20.25
CA LYS A 249 -0.34 7.23 -20.87
C LYS A 249 -1.33 7.78 -21.89
N LEU A 250 -2.01 8.90 -21.59
CA LEU A 250 -2.93 9.56 -22.50
C LEU A 250 -2.20 10.08 -23.75
N ASN A 251 -1.06 10.75 -23.56
CA ASN A 251 -0.25 11.29 -24.65
C ASN A 251 0.28 10.19 -25.59
N LYS A 252 0.57 8.99 -25.07
CA LYS A 252 0.96 7.82 -25.87
C LYS A 252 -0.22 7.14 -26.57
N THR A 253 -1.45 7.42 -26.16
CA THR A 253 -2.66 6.83 -26.76
C THR A 253 -2.96 7.53 -28.08
N PRO A 254 -3.28 6.82 -29.19
CA PRO A 254 -3.61 7.45 -30.46
C PRO A 254 -4.78 8.44 -30.34
N LYS A 255 -4.72 9.58 -31.03
CA LYS A 255 -5.70 10.69 -30.91
C LYS A 255 -7.17 10.24 -30.99
N GLY A 256 -7.52 9.35 -31.92
CA GLY A 256 -8.89 8.83 -32.07
C GLY A 256 -9.39 7.93 -30.92
N LYS A 257 -8.50 7.49 -30.03
CA LYS A 257 -8.82 6.69 -28.83
C LYS A 257 -8.59 7.46 -27.52
N GLN A 258 -8.18 8.73 -27.60
CA GLN A 258 -8.00 9.56 -26.42
C GLN A 258 -9.37 9.96 -25.87
N SER A 259 -9.68 9.49 -24.66
CA SER A 259 -10.80 10.03 -23.90
C SER A 259 -10.53 11.49 -23.53
N LYS A 260 -11.50 12.39 -23.70
CA LYS A 260 -11.48 13.73 -23.07
C LYS A 260 -11.58 13.55 -21.56
N THR A 261 -10.46 13.32 -20.91
CA THR A 261 -10.37 13.17 -19.45
C THR A 261 -9.80 14.44 -18.86
N THR A 262 -10.58 15.13 -18.04
CA THR A 262 -10.05 16.21 -17.20
C THR A 262 -9.21 15.58 -16.09
N ILE A 263 -7.96 16.02 -15.98
CA ILE A 263 -7.09 15.65 -14.85
C ILE A 263 -7.47 16.58 -13.72
N LEU A 264 -8.00 16.00 -12.65
CA LEU A 264 -8.45 16.74 -11.47
C LEU A 264 -7.29 16.87 -10.50
N ASN A 265 -7.07 18.10 -10.02
CA ASN A 265 -6.15 18.37 -8.92
C ASN A 265 -6.96 18.66 -7.65
N LEU A 266 -7.22 17.60 -6.86
CA LEU A 266 -8.04 17.75 -5.65
C LEU A 266 -7.42 18.73 -4.65
N ASN A 267 -6.09 18.84 -4.61
CA ASN A 267 -5.40 19.78 -3.72
C ASN A 267 -5.77 21.23 -4.01
N GLU A 268 -5.95 21.59 -5.28
CA GLU A 268 -6.35 22.94 -5.67
C GLU A 268 -7.83 23.18 -5.41
N ILE A 269 -8.67 22.16 -5.64
CA ILE A 269 -10.12 22.24 -5.40
C ILE A 269 -10.44 22.47 -3.91
N TYR A 270 -9.65 21.89 -3.01
CA TYR A 270 -9.88 21.90 -1.56
C TYR A 270 -8.85 22.70 -0.76
N LYS A 271 -8.03 23.53 -1.42
CA LYS A 271 -6.89 24.22 -0.79
C LYS A 271 -7.26 25.03 0.45
N ASP A 272 -8.43 25.68 0.41
CA ASP A 272 -8.89 26.62 1.44
C ASP A 272 -10.32 26.29 1.91
N LYS A 273 -10.74 25.03 1.75
CA LYS A 273 -12.08 24.57 2.12
C LYS A 273 -12.02 23.75 3.39
N GLU A 274 -13.03 23.87 4.24
CA GLU A 274 -13.27 22.87 5.26
C GLU A 274 -13.77 21.59 4.57
N VAL A 275 -13.11 20.46 4.86
CA VAL A 275 -13.40 19.20 4.18
C VAL A 275 -13.66 18.09 5.19
N SER A 276 -14.65 17.27 4.87
CA SER A 276 -14.96 16.04 5.59
C SER A 276 -14.61 14.83 4.73
N TYR A 277 -14.19 13.76 5.39
CA TYR A 277 -13.84 12.50 4.74
C TYR A 277 -14.84 11.41 5.12
N PHE A 278 -15.12 10.51 4.20
CA PHE A 278 -16.09 9.45 4.46
C PHE A 278 -15.77 8.16 3.70
N VAL A 279 -16.10 7.03 4.32
CA VAL A 279 -16.08 5.72 3.68
C VAL A 279 -17.43 5.44 3.06
N PHE A 280 -17.45 5.02 1.81
CA PHE A 280 -18.67 4.59 1.12
C PHE A 280 -18.58 3.15 0.64
N LYS A 281 -19.74 2.51 0.49
CA LYS A 281 -19.92 1.20 -0.14
C LYS A 281 -20.67 1.40 -1.46
N VAL A 282 -20.16 0.82 -2.54
CA VAL A 282 -20.82 0.81 -3.86
C VAL A 282 -21.71 -0.43 -3.97
N ASP A 283 -22.92 -0.28 -4.50
CA ASP A 283 -23.88 -1.38 -4.61
C ASP A 283 -23.43 -2.41 -5.66
N LYS A 284 -23.05 -1.93 -6.85
CA LYS A 284 -22.55 -2.75 -7.97
C LYS A 284 -21.53 -1.97 -8.79
N GLY A 285 -20.63 -2.70 -9.44
CA GLY A 285 -19.65 -2.15 -10.37
C GLY A 285 -18.36 -1.66 -9.70
N THR A 286 -17.66 -0.75 -10.37
CA THR A 286 -16.35 -0.26 -9.94
C THR A 286 -16.26 1.25 -10.07
N VAL A 287 -15.84 1.91 -9.00
CA VAL A 287 -15.58 3.34 -8.95
C VAL A 287 -14.07 3.57 -8.89
N SER A 288 -13.55 4.54 -9.64
CA SER A 288 -12.12 4.89 -9.66
C SER A 288 -11.80 6.09 -8.76
N SER A 289 -10.52 6.29 -8.43
CA SER A 289 -10.06 7.57 -7.89
C SER A 289 -10.41 8.74 -8.83
N TYR A 290 -10.61 9.92 -8.26
CA TYR A 290 -11.02 11.16 -8.92
C TYR A 290 -12.40 11.10 -9.59
N THR A 291 -13.24 10.14 -9.20
CA THR A 291 -14.63 10.07 -9.66
C THR A 291 -15.45 11.16 -8.96
N ASN A 292 -16.33 11.83 -9.70
CA ASN A 292 -17.25 12.81 -9.14
C ASN A 292 -18.31 12.12 -8.30
N ILE A 293 -18.53 12.64 -7.10
CA ILE A 293 -19.59 12.23 -6.19
C ILE A 293 -20.70 13.26 -6.31
N LEU A 294 -21.90 12.76 -6.56
CA LEU A 294 -23.11 13.55 -6.73
C LEU A 294 -24.14 13.14 -5.67
N ALA A 295 -24.90 14.10 -5.18
CA ALA A 295 -26.12 13.85 -4.43
C ALA A 295 -27.22 13.27 -5.36
N VAL A 296 -28.33 12.83 -4.78
CA VAL A 296 -29.45 12.20 -5.52
C VAL A 296 -30.02 13.12 -6.59
N ASN A 297 -30.06 14.42 -6.33
CA ASN A 297 -30.48 15.49 -7.24
C ASN A 297 -29.42 15.85 -8.31
N ASN A 298 -28.36 15.05 -8.45
CA ASN A 298 -27.24 15.23 -9.38
C ASN A 298 -26.37 16.47 -9.10
N ILE A 299 -26.49 17.10 -7.93
CA ILE A 299 -25.58 18.16 -7.50
C ILE A 299 -24.22 17.53 -7.16
N HIS A 300 -23.13 18.13 -7.63
CA HIS A 300 -21.78 17.70 -7.29
C HIS A 300 -21.47 18.08 -5.84
N ILE A 301 -21.03 17.11 -5.05
CA ILE A 301 -20.76 17.28 -3.61
C ILE A 301 -19.33 16.89 -3.24
N GLY A 302 -18.58 16.23 -4.13
CA GLY A 302 -17.27 15.72 -3.73
C GLY A 302 -16.55 14.85 -4.75
N HIS A 303 -15.45 14.26 -4.31
CA HIS A 303 -14.59 13.42 -5.14
C HIS A 303 -14.13 12.16 -4.41
N VAL A 304 -13.95 11.08 -5.17
CA VAL A 304 -13.36 9.85 -4.65
C VAL A 304 -11.85 9.99 -4.58
N ILE A 305 -11.26 9.82 -3.39
CA ILE A 305 -9.79 9.79 -3.20
C ILE A 305 -9.24 8.45 -3.67
N ARG A 306 -9.81 7.36 -3.14
CA ARG A 306 -9.41 5.99 -3.45
C ARG A 306 -10.59 5.04 -3.39
N SER A 307 -10.47 3.94 -4.13
CA SER A 307 -11.49 2.89 -4.18
C SER A 307 -10.81 1.54 -4.40
N SER A 308 -11.33 0.50 -3.75
CA SER A 308 -10.88 -0.86 -3.94
C SER A 308 -11.96 -1.86 -3.60
N PHE A 309 -11.80 -3.09 -4.10
CA PHE A 309 -12.62 -4.21 -3.68
C PHE A 309 -12.24 -4.60 -2.25
N LYS A 310 -13.24 -4.57 -1.35
CA LYS A 310 -13.14 -5.01 0.04
C LYS A 310 -13.55 -6.48 0.08
N PHE A 311 -12.57 -7.35 0.29
CA PHE A 311 -12.75 -8.80 0.23
C PHE A 311 -13.52 -9.34 1.43
N SER A 312 -13.46 -8.68 2.61
CA SER A 312 -14.26 -9.07 3.78
C SER A 312 -15.76 -8.97 3.55
N SER A 313 -16.20 -7.92 2.84
CA SER A 313 -17.60 -7.66 2.54
C SER A 313 -18.02 -8.14 1.14
N GLY A 314 -17.07 -8.50 0.28
CA GLY A 314 -17.35 -8.94 -1.08
C GLY A 314 -17.85 -7.83 -2.01
N SER A 315 -17.57 -6.56 -1.71
CA SER A 315 -18.04 -5.42 -2.52
C SER A 315 -17.00 -4.30 -2.63
N VAL A 316 -17.25 -3.33 -3.51
CA VAL A 316 -16.36 -2.17 -3.67
C VAL A 316 -16.64 -1.13 -2.59
N TYR A 317 -15.56 -0.66 -1.97
CA TYR A 317 -15.55 0.42 -1.00
C TYR A 317 -14.61 1.51 -1.47
N GLY A 318 -14.83 2.73 -1.02
CA GLY A 318 -13.91 3.82 -1.26
C GLY A 318 -13.90 4.85 -0.15
N LEU A 319 -12.95 5.78 -0.26
CA LEU A 319 -12.84 6.96 0.56
C LEU A 319 -13.16 8.17 -0.32
N GLY A 320 -14.13 8.97 0.12
CA GLY A 320 -14.53 10.23 -0.50
C GLY A 320 -14.07 11.42 0.33
N VAL A 321 -13.99 12.57 -0.33
CA VAL A 321 -13.86 13.90 0.27
C VAL A 321 -14.99 14.79 -0.21
N THR A 322 -15.51 15.61 0.69
CA THR A 322 -16.57 16.57 0.44
C THR A 322 -16.33 17.85 1.24
N ASP A 323 -16.81 18.96 0.71
CA ASP A 323 -16.92 20.27 1.35
C ASP A 323 -18.38 20.58 1.75
N CYS A 324 -19.25 19.56 1.75
CA CYS A 324 -20.66 19.65 2.10
C CYS A 324 -20.96 18.77 3.32
N ASN A 325 -22.04 19.10 4.02
CA ASN A 325 -22.56 18.25 5.09
C ASN A 325 -23.15 16.96 4.49
N ILE A 326 -22.83 15.84 5.12
CA ILE A 326 -23.24 14.50 4.70
C ILE A 326 -23.62 13.67 5.93
N GLU A 327 -24.49 12.68 5.74
CA GLU A 327 -24.95 11.81 6.82
C GLU A 327 -24.61 10.33 6.58
N VAL A 328 -24.44 9.58 7.67
CA VAL A 328 -24.24 8.13 7.57
C VAL A 328 -25.49 7.49 6.99
N ASN A 329 -25.31 6.53 6.08
CA ASN A 329 -26.36 5.88 5.26
C ASN A 329 -26.97 6.74 4.15
N GLU A 330 -26.51 7.96 3.95
CA GLU A 330 -26.91 8.77 2.79
C GLU A 330 -26.54 8.06 1.46
N ILE A 331 -27.43 8.14 0.47
CA ILE A 331 -27.25 7.52 -0.85
C ILE A 331 -26.59 8.51 -1.80
N LEU A 332 -25.52 8.06 -2.44
CA LEU A 332 -24.70 8.84 -3.36
C LEU A 332 -24.71 8.25 -4.76
N LYS A 333 -24.51 9.13 -5.75
CA LYS A 333 -24.27 8.76 -7.15
C LYS A 333 -22.81 9.04 -7.52
N PHE A 334 -22.15 8.09 -8.17
CA PHE A 334 -20.77 8.21 -8.64
C PHE A 334 -20.76 8.27 -10.16
N LYS A 335 -20.28 9.37 -10.73
CA LYS A 335 -20.18 9.55 -12.19
C LYS A 335 -18.75 9.32 -12.65
N ASN A 336 -18.46 8.13 -13.16
CA ASN A 336 -17.14 7.79 -13.72
C ASN A 336 -16.84 8.63 -14.97
N LYS A 337 -15.55 8.71 -15.33
CA LYS A 337 -15.04 9.42 -16.52
C LYS A 337 -15.67 9.00 -17.85
N GLN A 338 -16.25 7.80 -17.90
CA GLN A 338 -16.97 7.25 -19.06
C GLN A 338 -18.48 7.56 -19.03
N ASN A 339 -18.94 8.47 -18.17
CA ASN A 339 -20.35 8.79 -17.92
C ASN A 339 -21.20 7.60 -17.41
N HIS A 340 -20.56 6.54 -16.91
CA HIS A 340 -21.26 5.50 -16.17
C HIS A 340 -21.59 5.97 -14.76
N PHE A 341 -22.83 5.74 -14.35
CA PHE A 341 -23.33 6.05 -13.02
C PHE A 341 -23.37 4.79 -12.16
N TYR A 342 -22.91 4.93 -10.92
CA TYR A 342 -23.01 3.90 -9.89
C TYR A 342 -23.69 4.50 -8.66
N SER A 343 -24.41 3.68 -7.90
CA SER A 343 -24.97 4.05 -6.60
C SER A 343 -24.13 3.47 -5.48
N GLY A 344 -24.16 4.14 -4.34
CA GLY A 344 -23.62 3.60 -3.11
C GLY A 344 -24.10 4.39 -1.91
N LYS A 345 -23.65 3.97 -0.73
CA LYS A 345 -24.06 4.56 0.54
C LYS A 345 -22.87 4.92 1.42
N ILE A 346 -23.03 5.95 2.24
CA ILE A 346 -22.05 6.33 3.25
C ILE A 346 -22.10 5.33 4.41
N ILE A 347 -20.93 4.85 4.83
CA ILE A 347 -20.76 3.86 5.88
C ILE A 347 -20.18 4.49 7.15
N LYS A 348 -19.30 5.48 7.00
CA LYS A 348 -18.59 6.13 8.10
C LYS A 348 -18.13 7.51 7.66
N ILE A 349 -18.18 8.49 8.55
CA ILE A 349 -17.62 9.84 8.39
C ILE A 349 -16.45 9.99 9.38
N PHE A 350 -15.43 10.76 9.01
CA PHE A 350 -14.25 11.06 9.82
C PHE A 350 -14.19 12.52 10.23
#